data_AF-A0A941MD86-F1
#
_entry.id   AF-A0A941MD86-F1
#
_cell.length_a   1.000
_cell.length_b   1.000
_cell.length_c   1.000
_cell.angle_alpha   90.00
_cell.angle_beta   90.00
_cell.angle_gamma   90.00
#
_symmetry.space_group_name_H-M   'P 1'
#
loop_
_entity.id
_entity.type
_entity.pdbx_description
1 polymer ?
#
loop_
_entity_poly.entity_id
_entity_poly.type
_entity_poly.pdbx_seq_one_letter_code
_entity_poly.pdbx_strand_id
1 'polypeptide(L)'
;MVNASIKTRIEPELKDQAEATLNALGLDLSSGIRLFLKQVVLTQGLPFAVTLPAPNALTQKAIADSYSGRTRRAASVQALFDEAAKA
;
A
#
# COMPACT_ATOMS: atom_id res chain seq x y z
N MET A 1 -3.08 1.86 33.13
CA MET A 1 -2.91 2.15 31.68
C MET A 1 -2.05 1.04 31.10
N VAL A 2 -2.55 0.32 30.09
CA VAL A 2 -1.79 -0.77 29.47
C VAL A 2 -0.88 -0.14 28.41
N ASN A 3 0.43 -0.22 28.61
CA ASN A 3 1.41 0.31 27.65
C ASN A 3 1.85 -0.82 26.71
N ALA A 4 1.87 -0.54 25.40
CA ALA A 4 2.43 -1.43 24.39
C ALA A 4 3.77 -0.88 23.89
N SER A 5 4.74 -1.75 23.65
CA SER A 5 6.08 -1.39 23.16
C SER A 5 6.27 -1.91 21.74
N ILE A 6 6.89 -1.10 20.88
CA ILE A 6 7.24 -1.45 19.51
C ILE A 6 8.76 -1.60 19.43
N LYS A 7 9.24 -2.73 18.91
CA LYS A 7 10.67 -2.99 18.67
C LYS A 7 10.83 -3.53 17.25
N THR A 8 11.60 -2.83 16.43
CA THR A 8 11.87 -3.20 15.04
C THR A 8 13.34 -2.96 14.73
N ARG A 9 13.94 -3.83 13.91
CA ARG A 9 15.28 -3.64 13.37
C ARG A 9 15.21 -2.71 12.17
N ILE A 10 16.06 -1.69 12.16
CA ILE A 10 16.24 -0.75 11.05
C ILE A 10 17.73 -0.50 10.85
N GLU A 11 18.11 -0.07 9.66
CA GLU A 11 19.47 0.36 9.37
C GLU A 11 19.84 1.56 10.27
N PRO A 12 21.03 1.57 10.89
CA PRO A 12 21.43 2.69 11.76
C PRO A 12 21.41 4.04 11.05
N GLU A 13 21.86 4.07 9.80
CA GLU A 13 21.85 5.29 8.99
C GLU A 13 20.43 5.80 8.73
N LEU A 14 19.47 4.90 8.47
CA LEU A 14 18.06 5.28 8.29
C LEU A 14 17.48 5.86 9.58
N LYS A 15 17.82 5.29 10.74
CA LYS A 15 17.42 5.83 12.05
C LYS A 15 17.91 7.27 12.21
N ASP A 16 19.19 7.50 11.96
CA ASP A 16 19.82 8.81 12.19
C ASP A 16 19.25 9.88 11.23
N GLN A 17 19.03 9.52 9.96
CA GLN A 17 18.38 10.41 8.98
C GLN A 17 16.93 10.74 9.36
N ALA A 18 16.15 9.74 9.78
CA ALA A 18 14.77 9.94 10.21
C ALA A 18 14.69 10.82 11.48
N GLU A 19 15.59 10.60 12.44
CA GLU A 19 15.66 11.35 13.68
C GLU A 19 16.07 12.81 13.42
N ALA A 20 17.06 13.07 12.56
CA ALA A 20 17.41 14.43 12.14
C ALA A 20 16.24 15.16 11.47
N THR A 21 15.52 14.48 10.58
CA THR A 21 14.36 15.04 9.87
C THR A 21 13.22 15.37 10.81
N LEU A 22 12.86 14.45 11.71
CA LEU A 22 11.78 14.66 12.67
C LEU A 22 12.13 15.73 13.71
N ASN A 23 13.39 15.78 14.17
CA ASN A 23 13.86 16.80 15.10
C ASN A 23 13.78 18.20 14.48
N ALA A 24 14.09 18.34 13.18
CA ALA A 24 13.90 19.61 12.46
C ALA A 24 12.43 20.05 12.39
N LEU A 25 11.49 19.11 12.52
CA LEU A 25 10.05 19.34 12.61
C LEU A 25 9.55 19.47 14.07
N GLY A 26 10.45 19.44 15.06
CA GLY A 26 10.12 19.53 16.48
C GLY A 26 9.54 18.23 17.08
N LEU A 27 9.81 17.07 16.47
CA LEU A 27 9.30 15.77 16.89
C LEU A 27 10.46 14.82 17.21
N ASP A 28 10.35 14.08 18.32
CA ASP A 28 11.20 12.91 18.53
C ASP A 28 10.73 11.72 17.67
N LEU A 29 11.62 10.73 17.50
CA LEU A 29 11.33 9.54 16.69
C LEU A 29 10.06 8.81 17.18
N SER A 30 9.87 8.73 18.51
CA SER A 30 8.69 8.11 19.11
C SER A 30 7.39 8.83 18.74
N SER A 31 7.38 10.16 18.72
CA SER A 31 6.21 10.95 18.31
C SER A 31 5.94 10.79 16.82
N GLY A 32 6.97 10.75 15.98
CA GLY A 32 6.84 10.44 14.55
C GLY A 32 6.16 9.09 14.31
N ILE A 33 6.62 8.02 14.98
CA ILE A 33 6.02 6.68 14.88
C ILE A 33 4.55 6.70 15.37
N ARG A 34 4.26 7.39 16.47
CA ARG A 34 2.89 7.54 16.97
C ARG A 34 1.98 8.26 15.97
N LEU A 35 2.46 9.30 15.31
CA LEU A 35 1.71 10.03 14.28
C LEU A 35 1.43 9.15 13.06
N PHE A 36 2.43 8.40 12.59
CA PHE A 36 2.26 7.42 11.52
C PHE A 36 1.14 6.42 11.83
N LEU A 37 1.16 5.81 13.02
CA LEU A 37 0.14 4.85 13.43
C LEU A 37 -1.26 5.48 13.55
N LYS A 38 -1.35 6.71 14.08
CA LYS A 38 -2.61 7.45 14.12
C LYS A 38 -3.15 7.68 12.71
N GLN A 39 -2.29 8.02 11.76
CA GLN A 39 -2.71 8.23 10.39
C GLN A 39 -3.20 6.94 9.75
N VAL A 40 -2.51 5.80 9.98
CA VAL A 40 -2.98 4.48 9.51
C VAL A 40 -4.39 4.17 10.00
N VAL A 41 -4.66 4.42 11.29
CA VAL A 41 -6.00 4.22 11.87
C VAL A 41 -7.03 5.17 11.25
N LEU A 42 -6.65 6.43 11.03
CA LEU A 42 -7.54 7.43 10.45
C LEU A 42 -7.90 7.12 8.99
N THR A 43 -6.92 6.69 8.19
CA THR A 43 -7.11 6.43 6.75
C THR A 43 -7.54 5.00 6.43
N GLN A 44 -7.59 4.11 7.43
CA GLN A 44 -7.84 2.67 7.23
C GLN A 44 -6.93 2.07 6.15
N GLY A 45 -5.67 2.50 6.13
CA GLY A 45 -4.73 2.21 5.05
C GLY A 45 -3.38 2.88 5.28
N LEU A 46 -2.49 2.82 4.29
CA LEU A 46 -1.18 3.46 4.40
C LEU A 46 -1.29 4.98 4.20
N PRO A 47 -0.59 5.79 5.01
CA PRO A 47 -0.70 7.24 5.01
C PRO A 47 0.10 7.91 3.89
N PHE A 48 0.47 7.14 2.86
CA PHE A 48 1.18 7.58 1.68
C PHE A 48 0.75 6.70 0.50
N ALA A 49 0.89 7.22 -0.71
CA ALA A 49 0.57 6.47 -1.92
C ALA A 49 1.51 5.27 -2.08
N VAL A 50 0.94 4.06 -2.14
CA VAL A 50 1.69 2.84 -2.44
C VAL A 50 1.62 2.58 -3.93
N THR A 51 2.50 3.22 -4.67
CA THR A 51 2.56 3.14 -6.13
C THR A 51 3.88 2.55 -6.58
N LEU A 52 3.81 1.60 -7.50
CA LEU A 52 4.96 1.24 -8.33
C LEU A 52 4.98 2.16 -9.56
N PRO A 53 6.16 2.52 -10.10
CA PRO A 53 6.26 3.31 -11.33
C PRO A 53 5.52 2.66 -12.52
N ALA A 54 5.43 1.33 -12.51
CA ALA A 54 4.65 0.55 -13.46
C ALA A 54 3.90 -0.57 -12.74
N PRO A 55 2.75 -1.03 -13.25
CA PRO A 55 2.07 -2.21 -12.73
C PRO A 55 2.98 -3.44 -12.76
N ASN A 56 2.68 -4.45 -11.95
CA ASN A 56 3.43 -5.70 -12.01
C ASN A 56 3.24 -6.42 -13.37
N ALA A 57 4.09 -7.39 -13.67
CA ALA A 57 4.08 -8.10 -14.96
C ALA A 57 2.72 -8.76 -15.27
N LEU A 58 2.02 -9.25 -14.25
CA LEU A 58 0.70 -9.87 -14.40
C LEU A 58 -0.34 -8.83 -14.87
N THR A 59 -0.38 -7.67 -14.23
CA THR A 59 -1.28 -6.57 -14.59
C THR A 59 -0.95 -6.02 -15.97
N GLN A 60 0.33 -5.85 -16.30
CA GLN A 60 0.74 -5.41 -17.65
C GLN A 60 0.28 -6.39 -18.73
N LYS A 61 0.42 -7.70 -18.50
CA LYS A 61 -0.06 -8.73 -19.43
C LYS A 61 -1.58 -8.69 -19.59
N ALA A 62 -2.33 -8.57 -18.49
CA ALA A 62 -3.79 -8.47 -18.54
C ALA A 62 -4.26 -7.25 -19.36
N ILE A 63 -3.58 -6.11 -19.22
CA ILE A 63 -3.83 -4.90 -20.02
C ILE A 63 -3.54 -5.16 -21.51
N ALA A 64 -2.41 -5.77 -21.83
CA ALA A 64 -2.05 -6.10 -23.22
C ALA A 64 -3.04 -7.09 -23.85
N ASP A 65 -3.46 -8.11 -23.10
CA ASP A 65 -4.47 -9.09 -23.54
C ASP A 65 -5.81 -8.40 -23.83
N SER A 66 -6.21 -7.43 -23.02
CA SER A 66 -7.40 -6.60 -23.25
C SER A 66 -7.30 -5.79 -24.54
N TYR A 67 -6.21 -5.05 -24.76
CA TYR A 67 -6.03 -4.25 -25.99
C TYR A 67 -5.92 -5.10 -27.26
N SER A 68 -5.38 -6.32 -27.14
CA SER A 68 -5.27 -7.26 -28.26
C SER A 68 -6.55 -8.05 -28.55
N GLY A 69 -7.64 -7.82 -27.79
CA GLY A 69 -8.89 -8.56 -27.95
C GLY A 69 -8.83 -10.01 -27.49
N ARG A 70 -7.81 -10.40 -26.70
CA ARG A 70 -7.64 -11.73 -26.10
C ARG A 70 -8.41 -11.90 -24.79
N THR A 71 -9.46 -11.10 -24.59
CA THR A 71 -10.37 -11.18 -23.44
C THR A 71 -11.64 -11.94 -23.80
N ARG A 72 -12.31 -12.52 -22.79
CA ARG A 72 -13.61 -13.15 -22.97
C ARG A 72 -14.69 -12.09 -23.09
N ARG A 73 -15.69 -12.36 -23.92
CA ARG A 73 -16.89 -11.51 -24.07
C ARG A 73 -18.10 -12.27 -23.55
N ALA A 74 -18.86 -11.64 -22.67
CA ALA A 74 -20.13 -12.16 -22.20
C ALA A 74 -21.29 -11.53 -23.00
N ALA A 75 -22.32 -12.32 -23.28
CA ALA A 75 -23.51 -11.86 -24.00
C ALA A 75 -24.43 -10.97 -23.15
N SER A 76 -24.30 -11.02 -21.82
CA SER A 76 -25.04 -10.20 -20.87
C SER A 76 -24.25 -10.01 -19.58
N VAL A 77 -24.66 -9.03 -18.77
CA VAL A 77 -24.11 -8.81 -17.42
C VAL A 77 -24.29 -10.06 -16.54
N GLN A 78 -25.43 -10.73 -16.65
CA GLN A 78 -25.69 -11.97 -15.91
C GLN A 78 -24.71 -13.08 -16.32
N ALA A 79 -24.51 -13.28 -17.62
CA ALA A 79 -23.56 -14.28 -18.12
C ALA A 79 -22.12 -13.98 -17.66
N LEU A 80 -21.73 -12.71 -17.56
CA LEU A 80 -20.41 -12.31 -17.05
C LEU A 80 -20.21 -12.72 -15.58
N PHE A 81 -21.20 -12.46 -14.72
CA PHE A 81 -21.12 -12.83 -13.31
C PHE A 81 -21.17 -14.35 -13.10
N ASP A 82 -22.00 -15.06 -13.86
CA ASP A 82 -22.10 -16.52 -13.81
C ASP A 82 -20.80 -17.21 -14.27
N GLU A 83 -20.07 -16.62 -15.23
CA GLU A 83 -18.76 -17.10 -15.67
C GLU A 83 -17.64 -16.75 -14.68
N ALA A 84 -17.66 -15.53 -14.12
CA ALA A 84 -16.66 -15.08 -13.15
C ALA A 84 -16.73 -15.87 -11.83
N ALA A 85 -17.92 -16.31 -11.42
CA ALA A 85 -18.11 -17.11 -10.21
C ALA A 85 -17.66 -18.58 -10.36
N LYS A 86 -17.38 -19.05 -11.58
CA LYS A 86 -16.93 -20.42 -11.88
C LYS A 86 -15.41 -20.56 -12.04
N ALA A 87 -14.67 -19.44 -12.00
CA ALA A 87 -13.22 -19.37 -12.14
C ALA A 87 -12.54 -19.26 -10.76
#